data_AF-A0A7E6D7E4-F1
#
_entry.id   AF-A0A7E6D7E4-F1
#
_cell.length_a   1.000
_cell.length_b   1.000
_cell.length_c   1.000
_cell.angle_alpha   90.00
_cell.angle_beta   90.00
_cell.angle_gamma   90.00
#
_symmetry.space_group_name_H-M   'P 1'
#
loop_
_entity.id
_entity.type
_entity.pdbx_description
1 polymer ?
#
loop_
_entity_poly.entity_id
_entity_poly.type
_entity_poly.pdbx_seq_one_letter_code
_entity_poly.pdbx_strand_id
1 'polypeptide(L)'
;MHYIQCDGSPDPSVAQEINTFISLWKEETDETFEEVIAKSKLVLHLINKLKLTLLETPPHDLQDKDIAQYRGSILEMQELLHLKFDVATELLLRQASTLADLDTGNMEKVIQDENVTLYVWANLKKNPRYRNIRCSEIRTAFEIPRILATSDIALRLLHTHYDHVTPLHPVPTSCQLPTSMESHSVKDEANNVEGAISKEFQEEYKQPENERNSVQEEGIKVEEQGDTETQMDSTQEESEDTKYKLEMKLLSEIVSAAQLLLLENAAERTYFFEENEVDIFQFTSLGGVYHLDILELPPQCKPVKGWMIMEILKEGLQKYVYPPATTEDLETENAFPPVDVMLEVHKNVIFFENPTIARWDAEGKHWKTDGISNVFYKSGERLITFSLEIFGPITLIQDTHINMPYQSWELRPLDENQVRLTVTTVFTEIHIQIKGDLCMLASIKLKNKSHYSILEGKWMTLYSFIIALKEVGLNIFPTAHSHFYVVTNYKVPLVEMKAYRQMSLLSPAFAFGWSRWNMQCGSNNVVFKVSEHLTNEEPIQNSNWALLMFNGDRAQRLKIDEHSEAFSEAVKEETEFHSTVYHMVKDFASEGAMEKVRSSDCQFIDTLCHLLLSIRLLSYS
;
A
#
# COMPACT_ATOMS: atom_id res chain seq x y z
N MET A 1 -2.53 10.92 17.75
CA MET A 1 -3.61 11.47 18.61
C MET A 1 -4.90 11.44 17.81
N HIS A 2 -6.04 11.01 18.38
CA HIS A 2 -7.31 11.06 17.66
C HIS A 2 -8.46 11.39 18.62
N TYR A 3 -8.76 12.69 18.78
CA TYR A 3 -9.93 13.18 19.51
C TYR A 3 -10.30 14.57 18.98
N ILE A 4 -11.59 14.88 18.91
CA ILE A 4 -12.16 16.17 18.48
C ILE A 4 -11.90 16.56 17.00
N GLN A 5 -12.48 15.79 16.08
CA GLN A 5 -13.11 16.37 14.89
C GLN A 5 -14.62 16.13 15.00
N CYS A 6 -15.34 17.07 15.63
CA CYS A 6 -16.79 16.99 15.79
C CYS A 6 -17.49 17.67 14.60
N ASP A 7 -17.26 17.17 13.39
CA ASP A 7 -17.89 17.66 12.15
C ASP A 7 -19.24 16.97 11.84
N GLY A 8 -19.54 15.86 12.52
CA GLY A 8 -20.73 15.04 12.32
C GLY A 8 -20.53 13.84 11.39
N SER A 9 -19.30 13.58 10.93
CA SER A 9 -18.94 12.30 10.30
C SER A 9 -18.95 11.17 11.34
N PRO A 10 -19.28 9.92 10.93
CA PRO A 10 -19.15 8.75 11.82
C PRO A 10 -17.67 8.40 12.00
N ASP A 11 -17.24 8.03 13.21
CA ASP A 11 -15.89 7.50 13.39
C ASP A 11 -15.79 6.07 12.85
N PRO A 12 -14.95 5.77 11.84
CA PRO A 12 -14.84 4.42 11.31
C PRO A 12 -14.26 3.39 12.31
N SER A 13 -13.63 3.84 13.39
CA SER A 13 -13.27 2.97 14.53
C SER A 13 -14.49 2.40 15.25
N VAL A 14 -15.66 3.03 15.14
CA VAL A 14 -16.89 2.70 15.86
C VAL A 14 -17.90 2.02 14.93
N ALA A 15 -17.94 0.68 15.00
CA ALA A 15 -18.82 -0.16 14.18
C ALA A 15 -20.30 0.29 14.16
N GLN A 16 -20.82 0.74 15.30
CA GLN A 16 -22.20 1.19 15.42
C GLN A 16 -22.49 2.46 14.59
N GLU A 17 -21.54 3.38 14.51
CA GLU A 17 -21.71 4.63 13.76
C GLU A 17 -21.69 4.37 12.25
N ILE A 18 -20.74 3.56 11.79
CA ILE A 18 -20.67 3.12 10.38
C ILE A 18 -21.90 2.32 9.97
N ASN A 19 -22.34 1.35 10.77
CA ASN A 19 -23.54 0.56 10.46
C ASN A 19 -24.81 1.43 10.45
N THR A 20 -24.88 2.46 11.32
CA THR A 20 -25.98 3.44 11.32
C THR A 20 -25.94 4.31 10.07
N PHE A 21 -24.77 4.84 9.69
CA PHE A 21 -24.57 5.63 8.47
C PHE A 21 -24.93 4.85 7.20
N ILE A 22 -24.45 3.61 7.07
CA ILE A 22 -24.78 2.70 5.98
C ILE A 22 -26.29 2.44 5.90
N SER A 23 -26.94 2.21 7.05
CA SER A 23 -28.39 1.95 7.11
C SER A 23 -29.21 3.18 6.71
N LEU A 24 -28.88 4.35 7.26
CA LEU A 24 -29.55 5.61 6.91
C LEU A 24 -29.39 5.94 5.42
N TRP A 25 -28.17 5.80 4.87
CA TRP A 25 -27.97 6.07 3.44
C TRP A 25 -28.68 5.03 2.56
N LYS A 26 -28.81 3.76 2.98
CA LYS A 26 -29.64 2.76 2.28
C LYS A 26 -31.13 3.13 2.24
N GLU A 27 -31.65 3.86 3.22
CA GLU A 27 -33.05 4.31 3.25
C GLU A 27 -33.32 5.56 2.38
N GLU A 28 -32.30 6.37 2.08
CA GLU A 28 -32.45 7.55 1.22
C GLU A 28 -32.67 7.14 -0.26
N THR A 29 -33.79 7.59 -0.85
CA THR A 29 -34.14 7.35 -2.26
C THR A 29 -34.12 8.63 -3.10
N ASP A 30 -34.16 8.47 -4.42
CA ASP A 30 -34.33 9.54 -5.41
C ASP A 30 -33.22 10.62 -5.44
N GLU A 31 -32.02 10.30 -4.93
CA GLU A 31 -30.82 11.15 -4.99
C GLU A 31 -30.31 11.36 -6.42
N THR A 32 -29.93 12.60 -6.76
CA THR A 32 -29.27 12.90 -8.03
C THR A 32 -27.80 12.43 -8.05
N PHE A 33 -27.22 12.27 -9.24
CA PHE A 33 -25.84 11.81 -9.37
C PHE A 33 -24.84 12.81 -8.76
N GLU A 34 -25.11 14.11 -8.89
CA GLU A 34 -24.36 15.18 -8.25
C GLU A 34 -24.45 15.14 -6.71
N GLU A 35 -25.57 14.71 -6.11
CA GLU A 35 -25.71 14.50 -4.65
C GLU A 35 -24.99 13.23 -4.17
N VAL A 36 -25.06 12.14 -4.94
CA VAL A 36 -24.29 10.91 -4.67
C VAL A 36 -22.78 11.18 -4.75
N ILE A 37 -22.31 12.00 -5.69
CA ILE A 37 -20.93 12.50 -5.73
C ILE A 37 -20.57 13.28 -4.44
N ALA A 38 -21.47 14.13 -3.95
CA ALA A 38 -21.18 14.90 -2.73
C ALA A 38 -21.01 13.99 -1.50
N LYS A 39 -21.85 12.96 -1.36
CA LYS A 39 -21.73 11.95 -0.28
C LYS A 39 -20.55 10.99 -0.47
N SER A 40 -20.21 10.61 -1.72
CA SER A 40 -19.12 9.65 -1.99
C SER A 40 -17.78 10.11 -1.43
N LYS A 41 -17.52 11.42 -1.36
CA LYS A 41 -16.29 12.00 -0.79
C LYS A 41 -16.12 11.65 0.69
N LEU A 42 -17.20 11.64 1.46
CA LEU A 42 -17.18 11.17 2.85
C LEU A 42 -16.96 9.66 2.90
N VAL A 43 -17.67 8.88 2.08
CA VAL A 43 -17.56 7.41 2.03
C VAL A 43 -16.13 6.97 1.69
N LEU A 44 -15.51 7.59 0.70
CA LEU A 44 -14.12 7.33 0.30
C LEU A 44 -13.11 7.76 1.37
N HIS A 45 -13.38 8.85 2.11
CA HIS A 45 -12.57 9.24 3.27
C HIS A 45 -12.65 8.19 4.40
N LEU A 46 -13.85 7.69 4.73
CA LEU A 46 -14.06 6.64 5.73
C LEU A 46 -13.36 5.32 5.32
N ILE A 47 -13.52 4.90 4.06
CA ILE A 47 -12.80 3.74 3.50
C ILE A 47 -11.29 3.93 3.59
N ASN A 48 -10.76 5.11 3.24
CA ASN A 48 -9.33 5.37 3.30
C ASN A 48 -8.80 5.37 4.73
N LYS A 49 -9.53 5.95 5.69
CA LYS A 49 -9.17 5.88 7.11
C LYS A 49 -9.13 4.44 7.61
N LEU A 50 -10.12 3.59 7.27
CA LEU A 50 -10.08 2.16 7.60
C LEU A 50 -8.88 1.44 6.97
N LYS A 51 -8.59 1.70 5.68
CA LYS A 51 -7.42 1.13 4.99
C LYS A 51 -6.10 1.55 5.66
N LEU A 52 -5.97 2.82 6.07
CA LEU A 52 -4.80 3.31 6.80
C LEU A 52 -4.70 2.70 8.20
N THR A 53 -5.79 2.62 8.98
CA THR A 53 -5.79 1.94 10.28
C THR A 53 -5.34 0.47 10.17
N LEU A 54 -5.73 -0.24 9.11
CA LEU A 54 -5.31 -1.62 8.84
C LEU A 54 -3.82 -1.77 8.41
N LEU A 55 -3.11 -0.67 8.13
CA LEU A 55 -1.70 -0.63 7.69
C LEU A 55 -0.77 0.04 8.72
N GLU A 56 -1.26 1.08 9.39
CA GLU A 56 -0.53 1.85 10.40
C GLU A 56 -0.60 1.22 11.80
N THR A 57 -1.64 0.42 12.10
CA THR A 57 -1.77 -0.27 13.40
C THR A 57 -1.01 -1.61 13.40
N PRO A 58 -0.15 -1.89 14.39
CA PRO A 58 0.58 -3.15 14.46
C PRO A 58 -0.33 -4.40 14.58
N PRO A 59 0.07 -5.56 14.02
CA PRO A 59 -0.76 -6.79 14.05
C PRO A 59 -1.06 -7.39 15.42
N HIS A 60 -0.48 -6.87 16.51
CA HIS A 60 -0.77 -7.28 17.89
C HIS A 60 -1.76 -6.36 18.60
N ASP A 61 -1.94 -5.12 18.12
CA ASP A 61 -2.88 -4.14 18.69
C ASP A 61 -4.29 -4.29 18.11
N LEU A 62 -4.43 -4.92 16.93
CA LEU A 62 -5.72 -5.29 16.33
C LEU A 62 -6.09 -6.74 16.65
N GLN A 63 -7.33 -7.00 17.05
CA GLN A 63 -7.85 -8.37 17.10
C GLN A 63 -8.31 -8.81 15.70
N ASP A 64 -8.28 -10.12 15.40
CA ASP A 64 -8.83 -10.67 14.14
C ASP A 64 -10.28 -10.23 13.86
N LYS A 65 -11.06 -10.03 14.93
CA LYS A 65 -12.44 -9.52 14.86
C LYS A 65 -12.51 -8.10 14.31
N ASP A 66 -11.61 -7.24 14.75
CA ASP A 66 -11.56 -5.83 14.32
C ASP A 66 -11.08 -5.74 12.88
N ILE A 67 -10.08 -6.56 12.51
CA ILE A 67 -9.61 -6.71 11.13
C ILE A 67 -10.73 -7.19 10.20
N ALA A 68 -11.49 -8.21 10.61
CA ALA A 68 -12.63 -8.73 9.85
C ALA A 68 -13.76 -7.70 9.74
N GLN A 69 -14.07 -6.98 10.83
CA GLN A 69 -15.06 -5.92 10.88
C GLN A 69 -14.69 -4.77 9.92
N TYR A 70 -13.48 -4.22 10.02
CA TYR A 70 -13.03 -3.12 9.17
C TYR A 70 -13.02 -3.50 7.68
N ARG A 71 -12.61 -4.73 7.33
CA ARG A 71 -12.71 -5.24 5.94
C ARG A 71 -14.17 -5.36 5.48
N GLY A 72 -15.06 -5.85 6.34
CA GLY A 72 -16.50 -5.93 6.06
C GLY A 72 -17.13 -4.56 5.83
N SER A 73 -16.84 -3.58 6.69
CA SER A 73 -17.33 -2.21 6.55
C SER A 73 -16.77 -1.50 5.31
N ILE A 74 -15.50 -1.75 4.91
CA ILE A 74 -14.97 -1.26 3.64
C ILE A 74 -15.79 -1.82 2.47
N LEU A 75 -16.01 -3.15 2.43
CA LEU A 75 -16.75 -3.81 1.35
C LEU A 75 -18.20 -3.29 1.25
N GLU A 76 -18.93 -3.25 2.38
CA GLU A 76 -20.33 -2.79 2.39
C GLU A 76 -20.47 -1.32 1.96
N MET A 77 -19.51 -0.46 2.32
CA MET A 77 -19.46 0.92 1.82
C MET A 77 -19.14 1.01 0.33
N GLN A 78 -18.27 0.14 -0.20
CA GLN A 78 -17.96 0.08 -1.64
C GLN A 78 -19.17 -0.42 -2.46
N GLU A 79 -19.83 -1.49 -2.02
CA GLU A 79 -21.03 -2.04 -2.66
C GLU A 79 -22.19 -1.02 -2.63
N LEU A 80 -22.43 -0.36 -1.49
CA LEU A 80 -23.45 0.68 -1.37
C LEU A 80 -23.16 1.89 -2.26
N LEU A 81 -21.91 2.34 -2.33
CA LEU A 81 -21.51 3.46 -3.18
C LEU A 81 -21.72 3.14 -4.68
N HIS A 82 -21.40 1.93 -5.12
CA HIS A 82 -21.68 1.50 -6.49
C HIS A 82 -23.19 1.44 -6.78
N LEU A 83 -23.98 0.80 -5.90
CA LEU A 83 -25.44 0.75 -5.99
C LEU A 83 -26.09 2.14 -6.08
N LYS A 84 -25.55 3.13 -5.35
CA LYS A 84 -26.03 4.51 -5.37
C LYS A 84 -25.75 5.21 -6.70
N PHE A 85 -24.60 4.95 -7.34
CA PHE A 85 -24.36 5.42 -8.71
C PHE A 85 -25.26 4.74 -9.74
N ASP A 86 -25.61 3.46 -9.57
CA ASP A 86 -26.59 2.77 -10.42
C ASP A 86 -28.00 3.38 -10.29
N VAL A 87 -28.50 3.61 -9.06
CA VAL A 87 -29.80 4.26 -8.83
C VAL A 87 -29.83 5.68 -9.41
N ALA A 88 -28.80 6.49 -9.18
CA ALA A 88 -28.70 7.83 -9.74
C ALA A 88 -28.59 7.84 -11.29
N THR A 89 -27.94 6.82 -11.88
CA THR A 89 -27.93 6.62 -13.34
C THR A 89 -29.35 6.34 -13.85
N GLU A 90 -30.14 5.51 -13.16
CA GLU A 90 -31.52 5.20 -13.56
C GLU A 90 -32.41 6.45 -13.53
N LEU A 91 -32.31 7.25 -12.47
CA LEU A 91 -33.06 8.50 -12.30
C LEU A 91 -32.77 9.52 -13.41
N LEU A 92 -31.51 9.59 -13.86
CA LEU A 92 -31.09 10.36 -15.01
C LEU A 92 -31.69 9.81 -16.33
N LEU A 93 -31.60 8.49 -16.55
CA LEU A 93 -32.11 7.83 -17.76
C LEU A 93 -33.64 7.87 -17.90
N ARG A 94 -34.40 7.86 -16.79
CA ARG A 94 -35.85 8.11 -16.77
C ARG A 94 -36.22 9.48 -17.38
N GLN A 95 -35.29 10.44 -17.38
CA GLN A 95 -35.48 11.80 -17.93
C GLN A 95 -34.87 12.00 -19.33
N ALA A 96 -34.31 10.96 -19.96
CA ALA A 96 -33.52 11.09 -21.19
C ALA A 96 -34.25 11.82 -22.34
N SER A 97 -35.55 11.61 -22.52
CA SER A 97 -36.36 12.31 -23.52
C SER A 97 -36.44 13.83 -23.33
N THR A 98 -36.26 14.31 -22.09
CA THR A 98 -36.23 15.74 -21.72
C THR A 98 -34.83 16.32 -21.88
N LEU A 99 -33.81 15.47 -21.76
CA LEU A 99 -32.38 15.79 -21.91
C LEU A 99 -31.85 15.46 -23.32
N ALA A 100 -32.74 15.28 -24.30
CA ALA A 100 -32.39 14.97 -25.67
C ALA A 100 -31.81 16.20 -26.38
N ASP A 101 -30.62 16.06 -26.96
CA ASP A 101 -30.03 17.06 -27.85
C ASP A 101 -30.87 17.21 -29.13
N LEU A 102 -31.02 18.44 -29.60
CA LEU A 102 -31.90 18.80 -30.70
C LEU A 102 -31.34 18.39 -32.07
N ASP A 103 -30.02 18.38 -32.24
CA ASP A 103 -29.37 18.06 -33.53
C ASP A 103 -29.26 16.53 -33.72
N THR A 104 -28.68 15.84 -32.75
CA THR A 104 -28.56 14.38 -32.78
C THR A 104 -29.90 13.69 -32.56
N GLY A 105 -30.80 14.24 -31.73
CA GLY A 105 -32.05 13.62 -31.29
C GLY A 105 -31.87 12.46 -30.31
N ASN A 106 -30.72 12.37 -29.65
CA ASN A 106 -30.37 11.41 -28.60
C ASN A 106 -30.02 12.18 -27.31
N MET A 107 -29.99 11.52 -26.16
CA MET A 107 -29.43 12.13 -24.95
C MET A 107 -27.91 11.95 -24.94
N GLU A 108 -27.18 12.99 -24.55
CA GLU A 108 -25.78 12.89 -24.10
C GLU A 108 -25.63 13.72 -22.80
N LYS A 109 -24.97 13.16 -21.78
CA LYS A 109 -24.68 13.84 -20.50
C LYS A 109 -23.33 13.40 -19.97
N VAL A 110 -22.52 14.38 -19.59
CA VAL A 110 -21.27 14.22 -18.85
C VAL A 110 -21.47 14.75 -17.42
N ILE A 111 -20.85 14.11 -16.44
CA ILE A 111 -20.64 14.63 -15.09
C ILE A 111 -19.19 14.30 -14.69
N GLN A 112 -18.43 15.27 -14.21
CA GLN A 112 -17.05 15.08 -13.77
C GLN A 112 -16.85 15.57 -12.34
N ASP A 113 -16.13 14.77 -11.55
CA ASP A 113 -15.64 15.13 -10.21
C ASP A 113 -14.18 14.66 -10.03
N GLU A 114 -13.57 15.00 -8.89
CA GLU A 114 -12.23 14.54 -8.51
C GLU A 114 -12.11 13.01 -8.42
N ASN A 115 -13.17 12.30 -8.01
CA ASN A 115 -13.12 10.85 -7.77
C ASN A 115 -13.85 9.99 -8.81
N VAL A 116 -14.77 10.58 -9.60
CA VAL A 116 -15.63 9.86 -10.54
C VAL A 116 -15.91 10.70 -11.79
N THR A 117 -15.89 10.07 -12.96
CA THR A 117 -16.42 10.62 -14.22
C THR A 117 -17.55 9.74 -14.73
N LEU A 118 -18.71 10.32 -15.01
CA LEU A 118 -19.84 9.67 -15.67
C LEU A 118 -20.04 10.23 -17.08
N TYR A 119 -20.23 9.32 -18.04
CA TYR A 119 -20.77 9.60 -19.36
C TYR A 119 -21.94 8.67 -19.64
N VAL A 120 -23.08 9.24 -20.07
CA VAL A 120 -24.28 8.51 -20.46
C VAL A 120 -24.79 9.02 -21.81
N TRP A 121 -25.04 8.09 -22.72
CA TRP A 121 -25.66 8.33 -24.03
C TRP A 121 -26.88 7.44 -24.21
N ALA A 122 -28.04 7.98 -24.61
CA ALA A 122 -29.28 7.20 -24.78
C ALA A 122 -29.82 7.23 -26.22
N ASN A 123 -30.07 6.05 -26.79
CA ASN A 123 -30.46 5.84 -28.18
C ASN A 123 -31.96 6.12 -28.45
N LEU A 124 -32.41 7.34 -28.19
CA LEU A 124 -33.80 7.74 -28.41
C LEU A 124 -34.22 7.66 -29.90
N LYS A 125 -33.27 7.88 -30.84
CA LYS A 125 -33.53 8.00 -32.28
C LYS A 125 -33.35 6.71 -33.08
N LYS A 126 -32.65 5.70 -32.54
CA LYS A 126 -32.49 4.34 -33.11
C LYS A 126 -32.04 4.33 -34.57
N ASN A 127 -31.08 5.19 -34.92
CA ASN A 127 -30.64 5.39 -36.28
C ASN A 127 -29.53 4.38 -36.66
N PRO A 128 -29.77 3.38 -37.54
CA PRO A 128 -28.79 2.36 -37.90
C PRO A 128 -27.53 2.89 -38.63
N ARG A 129 -27.51 4.18 -39.01
CA ARG A 129 -26.33 4.85 -39.57
C ARG A 129 -25.50 5.60 -38.52
N TYR A 130 -26.07 5.89 -37.35
CA TYR A 130 -25.40 6.58 -36.25
C TYR A 130 -24.74 5.54 -35.34
N ARG A 131 -23.59 5.03 -35.78
CA ARG A 131 -22.83 3.97 -35.09
C ARG A 131 -21.65 4.49 -34.28
N ASN A 132 -21.02 5.59 -34.74
CA ASN A 132 -19.83 6.14 -34.11
C ASN A 132 -20.25 7.33 -33.23
N ILE A 133 -20.26 7.08 -31.92
CA ILE A 133 -20.67 7.99 -30.85
C ILE A 133 -19.40 8.61 -30.26
N ARG A 134 -19.33 9.93 -30.11
CA ARG A 134 -18.11 10.65 -29.69
C ARG A 134 -18.41 11.77 -28.70
N CYS A 135 -18.05 11.56 -27.44
CA CYS A 135 -17.99 12.65 -26.49
C CYS A 135 -16.67 13.41 -26.63
N SER A 136 -16.75 14.67 -27.07
CA SER A 136 -15.54 15.51 -27.24
C SER A 136 -15.01 16.07 -25.92
N GLU A 137 -15.84 16.13 -24.87
CA GLU A 137 -15.49 16.67 -23.55
C GLU A 137 -14.51 15.75 -22.80
N ILE A 138 -14.81 14.45 -22.75
CA ILE A 138 -13.97 13.42 -22.11
C ILE A 138 -13.21 12.53 -23.12
N ARG A 139 -13.07 13.01 -24.37
CA ARG A 139 -12.40 12.35 -25.51
C ARG A 139 -12.71 10.85 -25.68
N THR A 140 -13.93 10.45 -25.32
CA THR A 140 -14.37 9.05 -25.31
C THR A 140 -15.20 8.77 -26.56
N ALA A 141 -15.05 7.60 -27.15
CA ALA A 141 -15.84 7.19 -28.30
C ALA A 141 -16.21 5.70 -28.28
N PHE A 142 -17.33 5.38 -28.92
CA PHE A 142 -17.82 4.03 -29.15
C PHE A 142 -18.20 3.87 -30.62
N GLU A 143 -17.72 2.86 -31.33
CA GLU A 143 -18.32 2.43 -32.60
C GLU A 143 -19.15 1.17 -32.39
N ILE A 144 -20.47 1.37 -32.26
CA ILE A 144 -21.41 0.28 -31.96
C ILE A 144 -21.89 -0.47 -33.22
N PRO A 145 -22.02 -1.81 -33.12
CA PRO A 145 -22.72 -2.63 -34.10
C PRO A 145 -24.12 -2.13 -34.44
N ARG A 146 -24.56 -2.40 -35.68
CA ARG A 146 -25.85 -1.92 -36.21
C ARG A 146 -27.05 -2.36 -35.37
N ILE A 147 -26.98 -3.53 -34.73
CA ILE A 147 -28.04 -4.07 -33.88
C ILE A 147 -28.28 -3.17 -32.65
N LEU A 148 -27.22 -2.81 -31.93
CA LEU A 148 -27.25 -1.86 -30.82
C LEU A 148 -27.75 -0.47 -31.26
N ALA A 149 -27.31 0.01 -32.42
CA ALA A 149 -27.74 1.29 -32.98
C ALA A 149 -29.25 1.34 -33.31
N THR A 150 -29.96 0.20 -33.33
CA THR A 150 -31.42 0.12 -33.49
C THR A 150 -32.20 -0.23 -32.21
N SER A 151 -31.53 -0.59 -31.12
CA SER A 151 -32.16 -1.03 -29.86
C SER A 151 -32.49 0.12 -28.90
N ASP A 152 -33.45 -0.12 -28.00
CA ASP A 152 -33.79 0.72 -26.83
C ASP A 152 -32.69 0.63 -25.74
N ILE A 153 -31.50 1.15 -26.04
CA ILE A 153 -30.35 1.10 -25.14
C ILE A 153 -29.86 2.49 -24.70
N ALA A 154 -29.17 2.51 -23.57
CA ALA A 154 -28.17 3.52 -23.25
C ALA A 154 -26.78 2.88 -23.15
N LEU A 155 -25.74 3.66 -23.47
CA LEU A 155 -24.36 3.33 -23.14
C LEU A 155 -23.97 4.14 -21.90
N ARG A 156 -23.29 3.49 -20.96
CA ARG A 156 -22.64 4.15 -19.82
C ARG A 156 -21.16 3.87 -19.82
N LEU A 157 -20.38 4.93 -19.58
CA LEU A 157 -19.07 4.84 -18.96
C LEU A 157 -19.18 5.48 -17.57
N LEU A 158 -19.00 4.67 -16.52
CA LEU A 158 -18.81 5.14 -15.15
C LEU A 158 -17.35 4.83 -14.77
N HIS A 159 -16.51 5.86 -14.78
CA HIS A 159 -15.09 5.75 -14.43
C HIS A 159 -14.89 6.17 -12.97
N THR A 160 -14.61 5.21 -12.08
CA THR A 160 -14.13 5.52 -10.73
C THR A 160 -12.62 5.68 -10.78
N HIS A 161 -12.10 6.80 -10.28
CA HIS A 161 -10.66 7.07 -10.28
C HIS A 161 -9.89 6.27 -9.21
N TYR A 162 -10.62 5.49 -8.40
CA TYR A 162 -10.15 4.55 -7.38
C TYR A 162 -10.56 3.11 -7.75
N ASP A 163 -9.84 2.13 -7.21
CA ASP A 163 -10.22 0.71 -7.31
C ASP A 163 -11.08 0.28 -6.10
N HIS A 164 -12.15 -0.42 -6.41
CA HIS A 164 -13.09 -1.04 -5.47
C HIS A 164 -13.58 -2.42 -5.93
N VAL A 165 -12.99 -2.95 -7.01
CA VAL A 165 -13.35 -4.22 -7.65
C VAL A 165 -12.28 -5.27 -7.37
N THR A 166 -10.99 -4.88 -7.37
CA THR A 166 -9.90 -5.76 -6.93
C THR A 166 -10.10 -6.18 -5.46
N PRO A 167 -10.12 -7.48 -5.13
CA PRO A 167 -10.34 -7.94 -3.76
C PRO A 167 -9.23 -7.47 -2.80
N LEU A 168 -9.60 -7.11 -1.57
CA LEU A 168 -8.63 -6.86 -0.51
C LEU A 168 -7.87 -8.16 -0.19
N HIS A 169 -6.58 -8.19 -0.49
CA HIS A 169 -5.73 -9.35 -0.19
C HIS A 169 -5.83 -9.78 1.28
N PRO A 170 -5.90 -11.09 1.58
CA PRO A 170 -5.62 -11.59 2.92
C PRO A 170 -4.19 -11.22 3.30
N VAL A 171 -4.03 -10.40 4.34
CA VAL A 171 -2.73 -10.31 5.06
C VAL A 171 -2.35 -11.72 5.50
N PRO A 172 -1.14 -12.23 5.16
CA PRO A 172 -0.75 -13.60 5.48
C PRO A 172 -0.90 -13.92 6.96
N THR A 173 -1.73 -14.91 7.28
CA THR A 173 -2.01 -15.31 8.67
C THR A 173 -0.91 -16.24 9.21
N SER A 174 0.34 -15.78 9.15
CA SER A 174 1.53 -16.48 9.66
C SER A 174 2.00 -15.96 11.03
N CYS A 175 1.21 -15.13 11.70
CA CYS A 175 1.39 -14.81 13.14
C CYS A 175 0.86 -15.91 14.07
N GLN A 176 1.01 -17.18 13.68
CA GLN A 176 0.98 -18.27 14.66
C GLN A 176 2.34 -18.35 15.34
N LEU A 177 2.49 -17.70 16.50
CA LEU A 177 3.41 -18.23 17.50
C LEU A 177 3.04 -19.70 17.76
N PRO A 178 4.00 -20.60 18.03
CA PRO A 178 3.75 -22.03 18.20
C PRO A 178 2.95 -22.29 19.49
N THR A 179 1.63 -22.14 19.38
CA THR A 179 0.67 -22.55 20.40
C THR A 179 0.80 -24.06 20.58
N SER A 180 0.93 -24.49 21.83
CA SER A 180 1.27 -25.86 22.21
C SER A 180 0.39 -26.93 21.54
N MET A 181 0.99 -28.09 21.26
CA MET A 181 0.34 -29.26 20.65
C MET A 181 -1.00 -29.66 21.30
N GLU A 182 -1.84 -30.32 20.51
CA GLU A 182 -3.13 -30.87 20.94
C GLU A 182 -3.03 -31.79 22.17
N SER A 183 -4.17 -31.91 22.86
CA SER A 183 -4.27 -32.53 24.16
C SER A 183 -4.08 -34.05 24.17
N HIS A 184 -3.10 -34.52 24.94
CA HIS A 184 -3.23 -35.78 25.67
C HIS A 184 -2.70 -35.64 27.11
N SER A 185 -3.40 -36.29 28.04
CA SER A 185 -3.27 -36.04 29.48
C SER A 185 -2.27 -36.94 30.18
N VAL A 186 -1.33 -36.36 30.91
CA VAL A 186 -0.73 -36.94 32.12
C VAL A 186 -0.61 -35.80 33.16
N LYS A 187 -1.14 -36.02 34.37
CA LYS A 187 -0.71 -35.24 35.56
C LYS A 187 0.56 -35.87 36.11
N ASP A 188 1.34 -35.09 36.84
CA ASP A 188 2.55 -35.51 37.57
C ASP A 188 3.87 -35.51 36.76
N GLU A 189 4.29 -34.34 36.25
CA GLU A 189 5.74 -34.07 36.06
C GLU A 189 6.21 -32.60 36.24
N ALA A 190 5.31 -31.69 36.65
CA ALA A 190 5.64 -30.25 36.81
C ALA A 190 6.74 -29.96 37.85
N ASN A 191 6.97 -30.86 38.82
CA ASN A 191 7.87 -30.63 39.95
C ASN A 191 9.37 -30.84 39.64
N ASN A 192 9.77 -31.17 38.40
CA ASN A 192 11.17 -31.50 38.04
C ASN A 192 11.92 -30.44 37.22
N VAL A 193 11.26 -29.37 36.75
CA VAL A 193 11.92 -28.35 35.91
C VAL A 193 12.37 -27.11 36.71
N GLU A 194 11.60 -26.66 37.70
CA GLU A 194 11.99 -25.56 38.58
C GLU A 194 13.33 -25.83 39.29
N GLY A 195 13.52 -27.07 39.77
CA GLY A 195 14.76 -27.53 40.41
C GLY A 195 16.00 -27.64 39.51
N ALA A 196 15.87 -27.41 38.20
CA ALA A 196 16.99 -27.28 37.26
C ALA A 196 17.41 -25.82 37.10
N ILE A 197 16.46 -24.93 36.79
CA ILE A 197 16.70 -23.49 36.59
C ILE A 197 17.29 -22.85 37.86
N SER A 198 16.81 -23.23 39.05
CA SER A 198 17.36 -22.74 40.32
C SER A 198 18.81 -23.12 40.62
N LYS A 199 19.46 -23.97 39.81
CA LYS A 199 20.87 -24.37 40.01
C LYS A 199 21.85 -23.57 39.15
N GLU A 200 21.51 -23.31 37.89
CA GLU A 200 22.39 -22.52 37.01
C GLU A 200 22.54 -21.08 37.54
N PHE A 201 21.46 -20.49 38.06
CA PHE A 201 21.48 -19.18 38.74
C PHE A 201 22.30 -19.13 40.06
N GLN A 202 22.76 -20.27 40.61
CA GLN A 202 23.60 -20.28 41.83
C GLN A 202 25.11 -20.32 41.55
N GLU A 203 25.56 -20.56 40.31
CA GLU A 203 27.00 -20.67 40.00
C GLU A 203 27.64 -19.35 39.52
N GLU A 204 26.89 -18.43 38.88
CA GLU A 204 27.45 -17.15 38.42
C GLU A 204 27.73 -16.11 39.54
N TYR A 205 27.14 -16.26 40.73
CA TYR A 205 27.26 -15.29 41.83
C TYR A 205 28.18 -15.75 42.98
N LYS A 206 29.47 -15.92 42.68
CA LYS A 206 30.53 -16.01 43.70
C LYS A 206 31.74 -15.13 43.38
N GLN A 207 31.88 -14.04 44.13
CA GLN A 207 33.14 -13.30 44.25
C GLN A 207 33.87 -13.68 45.57
N PRO A 208 35.21 -13.53 45.64
CA PRO A 208 36.02 -14.13 46.70
C PRO A 208 35.98 -13.40 48.04
N GLU A 209 36.34 -14.13 49.11
CA GLU A 209 36.34 -13.69 50.50
C GLU A 209 37.35 -12.58 50.83
N ASN A 210 37.04 -11.78 51.86
CA ASN A 210 38.04 -11.24 52.78
C ASN A 210 37.43 -10.97 54.18
N GLU A 211 37.92 -11.73 55.17
CA GLU A 211 38.14 -11.39 56.59
C GLU A 211 37.76 -9.96 57.05
N ARG A 212 37.03 -9.71 58.17
CA ARG A 212 37.18 -10.25 59.56
C ARG A 212 36.08 -9.77 60.53
N ASN A 213 35.82 -10.56 61.59
CA ASN A 213 35.52 -10.19 63.01
C ASN A 213 34.33 -9.23 63.32
N SER A 214 33.21 -9.69 63.92
CA SER A 214 32.95 -9.88 65.39
C SER A 214 32.89 -8.56 66.22
N VAL A 215 31.92 -8.30 67.12
CA VAL A 215 31.41 -9.13 68.24
C VAL A 215 29.95 -8.74 68.63
N GLN A 216 29.23 -9.70 69.25
CA GLN A 216 28.06 -9.66 70.16
C GLN A 216 27.71 -8.30 70.85
N GLU A 217 26.53 -8.03 71.44
CA GLU A 217 25.13 -8.52 71.56
C GLU A 217 24.49 -7.61 72.65
N GLU A 218 23.15 -7.49 72.69
CA GLU A 218 22.28 -7.19 73.86
C GLU A 218 22.62 -6.03 74.87
N GLY A 219 21.65 -5.28 75.40
CA GLY A 219 20.19 -5.36 75.32
C GLY A 219 19.56 -5.23 76.71
N ILE A 220 18.41 -4.53 76.85
CA ILE A 220 17.54 -4.59 78.04
C ILE A 220 16.10 -4.16 77.69
N LYS A 221 15.17 -5.06 78.03
CA LYS A 221 13.72 -5.01 78.33
C LYS A 221 12.93 -3.71 78.02
N VAL A 222 11.77 -3.72 77.35
CA VAL A 222 10.55 -4.59 77.43
C VAL A 222 9.71 -4.33 78.69
N GLU A 223 8.39 -4.57 78.55
CA GLU A 223 7.26 -4.47 79.51
C GLU A 223 6.48 -3.12 79.40
N GLU A 224 5.24 -2.96 78.87
CA GLU A 224 4.24 -3.72 78.03
C GLU A 224 3.34 -2.66 77.27
N GLN A 225 2.22 -2.85 76.52
CA GLN A 225 1.31 -3.95 76.08
C GLN A 225 0.43 -3.46 74.87
N GLY A 226 -0.26 -4.33 74.09
CA GLY A 226 -1.34 -3.92 73.14
C GLY A 226 -1.70 -4.91 72.00
N ASP A 227 -2.99 -5.16 71.73
CA ASP A 227 -3.50 -6.19 70.80
C ASP A 227 -3.31 -5.89 69.29
N THR A 228 -2.91 -6.90 68.50
CA THR A 228 -3.73 -7.58 67.47
C THR A 228 -2.85 -8.51 66.64
N GLU A 229 -3.16 -9.82 66.59
CA GLU A 229 -2.54 -10.71 65.60
C GLU A 229 -3.10 -10.42 64.20
N THR A 230 -2.28 -9.85 63.33
CA THR A 230 -2.48 -9.93 61.88
C THR A 230 -1.33 -10.74 61.29
N GLN A 231 -1.69 -11.76 60.52
CA GLN A 231 -0.76 -12.76 60.01
C GLN A 231 0.25 -12.14 59.04
N MET A 232 1.51 -12.60 59.09
CA MET A 232 2.47 -12.28 58.03
C MET A 232 1.97 -12.86 56.70
N ASP A 233 1.85 -12.00 55.69
CA ASP A 233 1.96 -12.42 54.30
C ASP A 233 3.05 -11.53 53.66
N SER A 234 4.08 -12.15 53.11
CA SER A 234 5.30 -11.47 52.68
C SER A 234 5.25 -11.19 51.18
N THR A 235 4.42 -10.24 50.78
CA THR A 235 4.34 -9.79 49.39
C THR A 235 5.70 -9.29 48.92
N GLN A 236 6.32 -9.96 47.95
CA GLN A 236 7.43 -9.39 47.20
C GLN A 236 6.86 -8.29 46.30
N GLU A 237 7.08 -7.04 46.67
CA GLU A 237 6.87 -5.91 45.75
C GLU A 237 7.96 -5.98 44.66
N GLU A 238 7.60 -6.48 43.48
CA GLU A 238 8.41 -6.27 42.27
C GLU A 238 8.50 -4.76 42.01
N SER A 239 9.71 -4.21 42.02
CA SER A 239 9.90 -2.76 41.88
C SER A 239 9.49 -2.30 40.49
N GLU A 240 8.84 -1.13 40.40
CA GLU A 240 8.31 -0.61 39.13
C GLU A 240 9.39 -0.47 38.05
N ASP A 241 10.64 -0.19 38.44
CA ASP A 241 11.82 -0.19 37.54
C ASP A 241 12.05 -1.53 36.82
N THR A 242 11.84 -2.67 37.50
CA THR A 242 12.01 -4.00 36.88
C THR A 242 10.87 -4.31 35.92
N LYS A 243 9.64 -3.97 36.31
CA LYS A 243 8.46 -4.09 35.44
C LYS A 243 8.59 -3.23 34.18
N TYR A 244 8.91 -1.94 34.32
CA TYR A 244 9.10 -1.03 33.18
C TYR A 244 10.22 -1.52 32.23
N LYS A 245 11.32 -2.06 32.78
CA LYS A 245 12.41 -2.64 31.99
C LYS A 245 11.98 -3.91 31.23
N LEU A 246 11.08 -4.72 31.78
CA LEU A 246 10.50 -5.88 31.10
C LEU A 246 9.53 -5.45 30.00
N GLU A 247 8.65 -4.47 30.26
CA GLU A 247 7.73 -3.89 29.27
C GLU A 247 8.50 -3.29 28.08
N MET A 248 9.56 -2.51 28.33
CA MET A 248 10.41 -1.96 27.27
C MET A 248 11.18 -3.04 26.48
N LYS A 249 11.57 -4.16 27.12
CA LYS A 249 12.19 -5.29 26.41
C LYS A 249 11.19 -5.99 25.49
N LEU A 250 9.98 -6.23 25.98
CA LEU A 250 8.88 -6.85 25.22
C LEU A 250 8.51 -5.99 24.00
N LEU A 251 8.36 -4.67 24.18
CA LEU A 251 8.11 -3.73 23.08
C LEU A 251 9.23 -3.76 22.02
N SER A 252 10.50 -3.83 22.44
CA SER A 252 11.65 -3.90 21.52
C SER A 252 11.69 -5.21 20.71
N GLU A 253 11.31 -6.33 21.33
CA GLU A 253 11.17 -7.62 20.67
C GLU A 253 10.00 -7.62 19.67
N ILE A 254 8.86 -7.07 20.07
CA ILE A 254 7.66 -6.91 19.23
C ILE A 254 7.93 -6.03 18.00
N VAL A 255 8.54 -4.85 18.18
CA VAL A 255 8.91 -3.94 17.06
C VAL A 255 9.93 -4.62 16.13
N SER A 256 10.81 -5.45 16.67
CA SER A 256 11.77 -6.21 15.85
C SER A 256 11.11 -7.34 15.05
N ALA A 257 10.11 -8.04 15.61
CA ALA A 257 9.30 -8.98 14.83
C ALA A 257 8.51 -8.27 13.73
N ALA A 258 7.86 -7.15 14.02
CA ALA A 258 7.10 -6.36 13.05
C ALA A 258 7.99 -5.85 11.89
N GLN A 259 9.21 -5.37 12.18
CA GLN A 259 10.15 -4.93 11.14
C GLN A 259 10.78 -6.08 10.33
N LEU A 260 10.85 -7.30 10.87
CA LEU A 260 11.25 -8.50 10.10
C LEU A 260 10.16 -8.93 9.12
N LEU A 261 8.88 -8.91 9.52
CA LEU A 261 7.74 -9.26 8.64
C LEU A 261 7.67 -8.38 7.37
N LEU A 262 8.15 -7.14 7.41
CA LEU A 262 8.25 -6.25 6.24
C LEU A 262 9.32 -6.71 5.21
N LEU A 263 10.25 -7.57 5.62
CA LEU A 263 11.37 -8.08 4.82
C LEU A 263 11.26 -9.57 4.48
N GLU A 264 10.28 -10.27 5.04
CA GLU A 264 10.05 -11.68 4.73
C GLU A 264 9.45 -11.84 3.33
N ASN A 265 9.95 -12.85 2.61
CA ASN A 265 9.45 -13.26 1.31
C ASN A 265 8.50 -14.45 1.47
N ALA A 266 7.49 -14.56 0.59
CA ALA A 266 6.64 -15.73 0.52
C ALA A 266 7.48 -16.96 0.12
N ALA A 267 7.38 -18.07 0.86
CA ALA A 267 8.22 -19.25 0.60
C ALA A 267 7.91 -19.93 -0.75
N GLU A 268 6.65 -19.91 -1.18
CA GLU A 268 6.16 -20.54 -2.40
C GLU A 268 5.12 -19.64 -3.09
N ARG A 269 5.01 -19.75 -4.41
CA ARG A 269 3.94 -19.10 -5.19
C ARG A 269 2.70 -20.00 -5.13
N THR A 270 1.86 -19.78 -4.12
CA THR A 270 0.69 -20.63 -3.80
C THR A 270 -0.47 -20.53 -4.79
N TYR A 271 -0.42 -19.59 -5.73
CA TYR A 271 -1.46 -19.34 -6.73
C TYR A 271 -1.03 -19.80 -8.12
N PHE A 272 -1.83 -20.67 -8.73
CA PHE A 272 -1.74 -21.02 -10.14
C PHE A 272 -2.87 -20.30 -10.88
N PHE A 273 -2.51 -19.44 -11.82
CA PHE A 273 -3.44 -18.61 -12.58
C PHE A 273 -3.95 -19.35 -13.82
N GLU A 274 -5.22 -19.17 -14.18
CA GLU A 274 -5.82 -19.70 -15.41
C GLU A 274 -5.27 -19.02 -16.68
N GLU A 275 -5.58 -19.59 -17.85
CA GLU A 275 -5.25 -18.95 -19.12
C GLU A 275 -6.01 -17.61 -19.26
N ASN A 276 -5.26 -16.53 -19.50
CA ASN A 276 -5.72 -15.14 -19.49
C ASN A 276 -6.10 -14.55 -18.13
N GLU A 277 -5.93 -15.26 -17.00
CA GLU A 277 -6.08 -14.65 -15.67
C GLU A 277 -4.89 -13.74 -15.35
N VAL A 278 -5.18 -12.56 -14.78
CA VAL A 278 -4.16 -11.57 -14.43
C VAL A 278 -3.55 -11.94 -13.07
N ASP A 279 -2.24 -12.21 -13.07
CA ASP A 279 -1.47 -12.31 -11.83
C ASP A 279 -1.41 -10.95 -11.12
N ILE A 280 -2.25 -10.79 -10.10
CA ILE A 280 -2.35 -9.58 -9.25
C ILE A 280 -1.14 -9.31 -8.36
N PHE A 281 -0.17 -10.23 -8.27
CA PHE A 281 1.14 -9.97 -7.66
C PHE A 281 2.14 -9.44 -8.69
N GLN A 282 2.05 -9.88 -9.94
CA GLN A 282 2.84 -9.32 -11.05
C GLN A 282 2.31 -7.97 -11.53
N PHE A 283 0.99 -7.80 -11.65
CA PHE A 283 0.37 -6.65 -12.30
C PHE A 283 -0.47 -5.83 -11.32
N THR A 284 -0.46 -4.51 -11.48
CA THR A 284 -1.26 -3.57 -10.71
C THR A 284 -2.19 -2.76 -11.62
N SER A 285 -3.44 -2.57 -11.19
CA SER A 285 -4.41 -1.65 -11.78
C SER A 285 -3.97 -0.19 -11.59
N LEU A 286 -4.05 0.62 -12.65
CA LEU A 286 -3.67 2.05 -12.63
C LEU A 286 -4.74 2.92 -13.30
N GLY A 287 -5.10 4.00 -12.62
CA GLY A 287 -6.11 4.96 -13.09
C GLY A 287 -7.54 4.64 -12.69
N GLY A 288 -7.76 3.60 -11.88
CA GLY A 288 -9.06 3.18 -11.36
C GLY A 288 -9.77 2.17 -12.26
N VAL A 289 -11.10 2.19 -12.24
CA VAL A 289 -11.96 1.21 -12.93
C VAL A 289 -12.94 1.92 -13.85
N TYR A 290 -12.99 1.49 -15.11
CA TYR A 290 -13.90 1.98 -16.13
C TYR A 290 -15.06 0.97 -16.27
N HIS A 291 -16.21 1.26 -15.67
CA HIS A 291 -17.42 0.45 -15.81
C HIS A 291 -18.09 0.81 -17.14
N LEU A 292 -17.95 -0.08 -18.12
CA LEU A 292 -18.58 0.02 -19.43
C LEU A 292 -19.83 -0.84 -19.42
N ASP A 293 -21.01 -0.21 -19.43
CA ASP A 293 -22.29 -0.92 -19.46
C ASP A 293 -23.11 -0.55 -20.70
N ILE A 294 -23.78 -1.56 -21.27
CA ILE A 294 -24.98 -1.34 -22.09
C ILE A 294 -26.17 -1.54 -21.16
N LEU A 295 -27.08 -0.58 -21.15
CA LEU A 295 -28.22 -0.51 -20.24
C LEU A 295 -29.51 -0.52 -21.05
N GLU A 296 -30.57 -1.15 -20.53
CA GLU A 296 -31.89 -1.00 -21.15
C GLU A 296 -32.42 0.41 -20.89
N LEU A 297 -32.98 1.05 -21.90
CA LEU A 297 -33.52 2.40 -21.75
C LEU A 297 -34.85 2.38 -20.98
N PRO A 298 -34.97 3.02 -19.79
CA PRO A 298 -36.21 3.00 -19.02
C PRO A 298 -37.39 3.63 -19.78
N PRO A 299 -38.64 3.27 -19.45
CA PRO A 299 -39.83 3.76 -20.15
C PRO A 299 -39.94 5.30 -20.13
N GLN A 300 -39.66 5.93 -21.27
CA GLN A 300 -39.63 7.40 -21.39
C GLN A 300 -41.02 8.04 -21.25
N CYS A 301 -41.05 9.27 -20.70
CA CYS A 301 -42.23 10.12 -20.55
C CYS A 301 -42.99 10.32 -21.88
N LYS A 302 -44.30 10.05 -21.89
CA LYS A 302 -45.17 10.17 -23.08
C LYS A 302 -46.37 11.10 -22.83
N PRO A 303 -46.70 12.01 -23.77
CA PRO A 303 -47.89 12.85 -23.68
C PRO A 303 -49.16 12.04 -23.99
N VAL A 304 -50.01 11.81 -22.99
CA VAL A 304 -51.26 11.06 -23.08
C VAL A 304 -52.42 11.93 -22.63
N LYS A 305 -53.28 12.34 -23.58
CA LYS A 305 -54.50 13.14 -23.32
C LYS A 305 -54.26 14.43 -22.49
N GLY A 306 -53.11 15.07 -22.68
CA GLY A 306 -52.72 16.30 -21.98
C GLY A 306 -51.93 16.10 -20.68
N TRP A 307 -51.74 14.84 -20.23
CA TRP A 307 -50.86 14.48 -19.12
C TRP A 307 -49.52 13.96 -19.67
N MET A 308 -48.42 14.21 -18.95
CA MET A 308 -47.18 13.47 -19.16
C MET A 308 -47.22 12.24 -18.24
N ILE A 309 -47.08 11.05 -18.81
CA ILE A 309 -47.14 9.78 -18.07
C ILE A 309 -45.85 8.99 -18.35
N MET A 310 -45.30 8.40 -17.29
CA MET A 310 -44.12 7.55 -17.31
C MET A 310 -44.46 6.23 -16.61
N GLU A 311 -43.87 5.12 -17.04
CA GLU A 311 -43.98 3.82 -16.38
C GLU A 311 -42.72 3.61 -15.53
N ILE A 312 -42.89 3.23 -14.28
CA ILE A 312 -41.79 3.03 -13.32
C ILE A 312 -41.64 1.53 -13.10
N LEU A 313 -40.53 0.97 -13.59
CA LEU A 313 -40.16 -0.43 -13.37
C LEU A 313 -39.72 -0.62 -11.91
N LYS A 314 -39.95 -1.82 -11.36
CA LYS A 314 -39.58 -2.15 -9.97
C LYS A 314 -38.17 -2.69 -9.80
N GLU A 315 -37.58 -3.17 -10.90
CA GLU A 315 -36.36 -3.99 -10.87
C GLU A 315 -35.08 -3.14 -10.91
N GLY A 316 -35.22 -1.82 -11.01
CA GLY A 316 -34.10 -0.86 -11.05
C GLY A 316 -33.42 -0.78 -12.42
N LEU A 317 -32.17 -0.33 -12.43
CA LEU A 317 -31.36 -0.20 -13.64
C LEU A 317 -31.05 -1.57 -14.28
N GLN A 318 -31.66 -1.88 -15.42
CA GLN A 318 -31.41 -3.13 -16.14
C GLN A 318 -30.20 -3.03 -17.07
N LYS A 319 -29.39 -4.10 -17.12
CA LYS A 319 -28.29 -4.26 -18.09
C LYS A 319 -28.79 -4.95 -19.35
N TYR A 320 -28.46 -4.39 -20.51
CA TYR A 320 -28.74 -5.00 -21.80
C TYR A 320 -27.64 -6.00 -22.15
N VAL A 321 -27.99 -7.28 -22.24
CA VAL A 321 -27.01 -8.37 -22.43
C VAL A 321 -26.55 -8.44 -23.89
N TYR A 322 -25.26 -8.22 -24.12
CA TYR A 322 -24.62 -8.27 -25.44
C TYR A 322 -23.28 -9.03 -25.38
N PRO A 323 -23.07 -10.08 -26.20
CA PRO A 323 -24.09 -10.79 -27.00
C PRO A 323 -25.18 -11.42 -26.11
N PRO A 324 -26.42 -11.59 -26.60
CA PRO A 324 -27.50 -12.20 -25.84
C PRO A 324 -27.20 -13.68 -25.54
N ALA A 325 -27.56 -14.16 -24.35
CA ALA A 325 -27.18 -15.50 -23.88
C ALA A 325 -27.70 -16.67 -24.74
N THR A 326 -28.76 -16.48 -25.52
CA THR A 326 -29.34 -17.51 -26.40
C THR A 326 -28.86 -17.34 -27.84
N THR A 327 -27.63 -17.78 -28.13
CA THR A 327 -27.00 -17.69 -29.47
C THR A 327 -27.20 -18.91 -30.36
N GLU A 328 -27.78 -20.01 -29.85
CA GLU A 328 -27.83 -21.33 -30.52
C GLU A 328 -28.49 -21.33 -31.91
N ASP A 329 -29.43 -20.41 -32.19
CA ASP A 329 -30.15 -20.30 -33.47
C ASP A 329 -29.41 -19.48 -34.56
N LEU A 330 -28.18 -19.00 -34.32
CA LEU A 330 -27.49 -18.04 -35.19
C LEU A 330 -26.17 -18.57 -35.80
N GLU A 331 -26.29 -19.43 -36.81
CA GLU A 331 -25.17 -20.04 -37.59
C GLU A 331 -24.27 -19.03 -38.36
N THR A 332 -24.48 -17.72 -38.26
CA THR A 332 -23.68 -16.71 -38.96
C THR A 332 -22.47 -16.25 -38.13
N GLU A 333 -21.26 -16.50 -38.64
CA GLU A 333 -20.03 -15.84 -38.19
C GLU A 333 -20.23 -14.32 -38.05
N ASN A 334 -19.79 -13.75 -36.92
CA ASN A 334 -19.91 -12.32 -36.60
C ASN A 334 -21.35 -11.78 -36.53
N ALA A 335 -22.34 -12.59 -36.10
CA ALA A 335 -23.68 -12.11 -35.77
C ALA A 335 -23.68 -10.95 -34.73
N PHE A 336 -22.76 -11.03 -33.77
CA PHE A 336 -22.54 -10.03 -32.73
C PHE A 336 -21.05 -9.61 -32.72
N PRO A 337 -20.64 -8.65 -33.58
CA PRO A 337 -19.26 -8.17 -33.59
C PRO A 337 -18.97 -7.31 -32.34
N PRO A 338 -17.70 -7.21 -31.90
CA PRO A 338 -17.33 -6.39 -30.74
C PRO A 338 -17.63 -4.89 -30.95
N VAL A 339 -17.65 -4.14 -29.85
CA VAL A 339 -17.72 -2.67 -29.87
C VAL A 339 -16.30 -2.11 -29.81
N ASP A 340 -15.93 -1.22 -30.72
CA ASP A 340 -14.68 -0.48 -30.61
C ASP A 340 -14.86 0.67 -29.61
N VAL A 341 -13.96 0.75 -28.63
CA VAL A 341 -13.97 1.73 -27.54
C VAL A 341 -12.70 2.57 -27.58
N MET A 342 -12.83 3.86 -27.33
CA MET A 342 -11.72 4.81 -27.16
C MET A 342 -11.87 5.52 -25.81
N LEU A 343 -10.81 5.51 -24.98
CA LEU A 343 -10.78 6.14 -23.67
C LEU A 343 -9.58 7.08 -23.54
N GLU A 344 -9.73 8.16 -22.77
CA GLU A 344 -8.60 8.94 -22.25
C GLU A 344 -8.12 8.35 -20.92
N VAL A 345 -6.82 8.03 -20.85
CA VAL A 345 -6.18 7.47 -19.66
C VAL A 345 -6.19 8.52 -18.55
N HIS A 346 -6.51 8.16 -17.30
CA HIS A 346 -6.63 9.15 -16.22
C HIS A 346 -5.36 10.02 -16.05
N LYS A 347 -5.50 11.35 -15.98
CA LYS A 347 -4.38 12.32 -16.07
C LYS A 347 -3.30 12.17 -14.98
N ASN A 348 -3.63 11.57 -13.84
CA ASN A 348 -2.71 11.44 -12.71
C ASN A 348 -1.74 10.25 -12.81
N VAL A 349 -1.97 9.28 -13.72
CA VAL A 349 -1.16 8.04 -13.79
C VAL A 349 -0.13 8.03 -14.91
N ILE A 350 1.01 7.41 -14.61
CA ILE A 350 2.18 7.28 -15.48
C ILE A 350 2.36 5.81 -15.85
N PHE A 351 2.27 5.53 -17.15
CA PHE A 351 2.67 4.24 -17.73
C PHE A 351 4.05 4.40 -18.41
N PHE A 352 4.97 3.47 -18.14
CA PHE A 352 6.33 3.47 -18.71
C PHE A 352 6.43 2.67 -20.01
N GLU A 353 5.57 1.67 -20.13
CA GLU A 353 5.32 0.86 -21.32
C GLU A 353 3.88 1.07 -21.80
N ASN A 354 3.41 0.27 -22.77
CA ASN A 354 2.01 0.34 -23.19
C ASN A 354 1.13 -0.36 -22.14
N PRO A 355 0.03 0.25 -21.67
CA PRO A 355 -0.90 -0.38 -20.75
C PRO A 355 -1.57 -1.61 -21.41
N THR A 356 -1.68 -2.70 -20.66
CA THR A 356 -2.57 -3.80 -20.99
C THR A 356 -3.94 -3.52 -20.40
N ILE A 357 -5.01 -4.05 -21.01
CA ILE A 357 -6.38 -3.90 -20.52
C ILE A 357 -6.82 -5.24 -19.93
N ALA A 358 -7.50 -5.21 -18.78
CA ALA A 358 -8.15 -6.38 -18.21
C ALA A 358 -9.62 -6.09 -17.93
N ARG A 359 -10.48 -7.08 -18.18
CA ARG A 359 -11.90 -7.10 -17.81
C ARG A 359 -12.10 -7.85 -16.50
N TRP A 360 -13.13 -7.49 -15.75
CA TRP A 360 -13.51 -8.23 -14.55
C TRP A 360 -14.27 -9.51 -14.92
N ASP A 361 -13.91 -10.63 -14.29
CA ASP A 361 -14.70 -11.86 -14.27
C ASP A 361 -15.55 -11.87 -12.99
N ALA A 362 -16.87 -11.71 -13.15
CA ALA A 362 -17.80 -11.64 -12.02
C ALA A 362 -18.07 -13.01 -11.38
N GLU A 363 -17.83 -14.12 -12.08
CA GLU A 363 -18.00 -15.47 -11.55
C GLU A 363 -16.72 -15.92 -10.82
N GLY A 364 -15.56 -15.76 -11.45
CA GLY A 364 -14.26 -16.08 -10.85
C GLY A 364 -13.75 -15.08 -9.81
N LYS A 365 -14.25 -13.84 -9.83
CA LYS A 365 -13.84 -12.71 -8.96
C LYS A 365 -12.35 -12.34 -9.08
N HIS A 366 -11.87 -12.30 -10.31
CA HIS A 366 -10.50 -11.91 -10.68
C HIS A 366 -10.51 -11.14 -12.01
N TRP A 367 -9.39 -10.50 -12.36
CA TRP A 367 -9.22 -9.85 -13.66
C TRP A 367 -8.77 -10.86 -14.73
N LYS A 368 -9.30 -10.75 -15.96
CA LYS A 368 -8.87 -11.52 -17.15
C LYS A 368 -8.58 -10.62 -18.36
N THR A 369 -7.73 -11.08 -19.29
CA THR A 369 -7.34 -10.34 -20.51
C THR A 369 -8.02 -10.82 -21.80
N ASP A 370 -8.96 -11.77 -21.70
CA ASP A 370 -9.74 -12.29 -22.82
C ASP A 370 -10.93 -11.37 -23.19
N GLY A 371 -11.54 -11.61 -24.36
CA GLY A 371 -12.66 -10.79 -24.87
C GLY A 371 -12.27 -9.35 -25.26
N ILE A 372 -10.96 -9.07 -25.34
CA ILE A 372 -10.37 -7.77 -25.67
C ILE A 372 -9.40 -7.97 -26.84
N SER A 373 -9.51 -7.14 -27.89
CA SER A 373 -8.62 -7.20 -29.05
C SER A 373 -8.30 -5.81 -29.62
N ASN A 374 -7.46 -5.75 -30.66
CA ASN A 374 -7.06 -4.52 -31.37
C ASN A 374 -6.51 -3.38 -30.48
N VAL A 375 -5.92 -3.72 -29.32
CA VAL A 375 -5.42 -2.74 -28.35
C VAL A 375 -4.28 -1.89 -28.96
N PHE A 376 -4.48 -0.58 -28.96
CA PHE A 376 -3.51 0.40 -29.44
C PHE A 376 -3.49 1.62 -28.52
N TYR A 377 -2.31 2.01 -28.05
CA TYR A 377 -2.11 3.14 -27.14
C TYR A 377 -1.29 4.25 -27.78
N LYS A 378 -1.84 5.47 -27.76
CA LYS A 378 -1.16 6.70 -28.18
C LYS A 378 -0.63 7.45 -26.96
N SER A 379 0.54 7.08 -26.45
CA SER A 379 1.15 7.71 -25.27
C SER A 379 1.25 9.25 -25.31
N GLY A 380 1.47 9.84 -26.48
CA GLY A 380 1.51 11.31 -26.66
C GLY A 380 0.14 12.01 -26.65
N GLU A 381 -0.94 11.31 -26.97
CA GLU A 381 -2.32 11.81 -26.87
C GLU A 381 -3.00 11.34 -25.56
N ARG A 382 -2.41 10.35 -24.88
CA ARG A 382 -2.93 9.60 -23.72
C ARG A 382 -4.30 8.94 -23.99
N LEU A 383 -4.54 8.59 -25.24
CA LEU A 383 -5.72 7.85 -25.71
C LEU A 383 -5.37 6.37 -25.92
N ILE A 384 -6.27 5.48 -25.47
CA ILE A 384 -6.23 4.04 -25.76
C ILE A 384 -7.47 3.65 -26.57
N THR A 385 -7.29 2.79 -27.57
CA THR A 385 -8.35 2.23 -28.41
C THR A 385 -8.28 0.70 -28.42
N PHE A 386 -9.42 0.03 -28.34
CA PHE A 386 -9.52 -1.44 -28.28
C PHE A 386 -10.92 -1.89 -28.73
N SER A 387 -11.05 -3.14 -29.16
CA SER A 387 -12.33 -3.80 -29.42
C SER A 387 -12.72 -4.65 -28.20
N LEU A 388 -13.96 -4.55 -27.75
CA LEU A 388 -14.49 -5.24 -26.56
C LEU A 388 -15.67 -6.15 -26.94
N GLU A 389 -15.58 -7.43 -26.56
CA GLU A 389 -16.61 -8.44 -26.83
C GLU A 389 -17.66 -8.52 -25.70
N ILE A 390 -17.23 -8.35 -24.44
CA ILE A 390 -18.08 -8.47 -23.24
C ILE A 390 -18.01 -7.16 -22.44
N PHE A 391 -19.17 -6.55 -22.17
CA PHE A 391 -19.27 -5.32 -21.38
C PHE A 391 -19.22 -5.59 -19.86
N GLY A 392 -18.59 -4.69 -19.12
CA GLY A 392 -18.43 -4.77 -17.68
C GLY A 392 -17.37 -3.79 -17.14
N PRO A 393 -16.92 -3.98 -15.89
CA PRO A 393 -15.76 -3.27 -15.36
C PRO A 393 -14.48 -3.68 -16.11
N ILE A 394 -13.71 -2.70 -16.56
CA ILE A 394 -12.34 -2.90 -17.07
C ILE A 394 -11.35 -1.99 -16.31
N THR A 395 -10.08 -2.38 -16.26
CA THR A 395 -8.99 -1.54 -15.77
C THR A 395 -7.77 -1.61 -16.70
N LEU A 396 -6.86 -0.65 -16.53
CA LEU A 396 -5.58 -0.60 -17.22
C LEU A 396 -4.49 -1.11 -16.27
N ILE A 397 -3.73 -2.11 -16.69
CA ILE A 397 -2.71 -2.75 -15.86
C ILE A 397 -1.29 -2.48 -16.37
N GLN A 398 -0.34 -2.46 -15.43
CA GLN A 398 1.09 -2.41 -15.68
C GLN A 398 1.80 -3.40 -14.75
N ASP A 399 2.99 -3.88 -15.13
CA ASP A 399 3.84 -4.68 -14.26
C ASP A 399 4.20 -3.88 -12.99
N THR A 400 3.88 -4.45 -11.83
CA THR A 400 4.08 -3.90 -10.48
C THR A 400 5.56 -3.63 -10.19
N HIS A 401 6.46 -4.35 -10.86
CA HIS A 401 7.90 -4.34 -10.63
C HIS A 401 8.69 -3.58 -11.69
N ILE A 402 8.03 -2.87 -12.61
CA ILE A 402 8.64 -2.15 -13.75
C ILE A 402 9.74 -1.12 -13.38
N ASN A 403 9.81 -0.68 -12.12
CA ASN A 403 10.86 0.21 -11.58
C ASN A 403 11.97 -0.56 -10.79
N MET A 404 11.93 -1.89 -10.77
CA MET A 404 12.85 -2.78 -10.04
C MET A 404 13.57 -3.73 -11.02
N PRO A 405 14.82 -4.14 -10.75
CA PRO A 405 15.69 -3.66 -9.69
C PRO A 405 16.12 -2.20 -9.92
N TYR A 406 16.53 -1.52 -8.85
CA TYR A 406 17.03 -0.14 -8.94
C TYR A 406 18.44 -0.14 -9.54
N GLN A 407 18.72 0.81 -10.43
CA GLN A 407 20.05 0.98 -11.05
C GLN A 407 21.06 1.61 -10.09
N SER A 408 20.60 2.49 -9.20
CA SER A 408 21.38 3.08 -8.11
C SER A 408 20.47 3.82 -7.13
N TRP A 409 21.00 4.16 -5.96
CA TRP A 409 20.36 5.02 -4.98
C TRP A 409 21.39 5.84 -4.20
N GLU A 410 20.94 6.97 -3.68
CA GLU A 410 21.70 7.86 -2.79
C GLU A 410 20.77 8.41 -1.70
N LEU A 411 21.15 8.26 -0.44
CA LEU A 411 20.49 8.82 0.72
C LEU A 411 21.43 9.86 1.33
N ARG A 412 21.04 11.14 1.34
CA ARG A 412 21.89 12.22 1.88
C ARG A 412 21.13 13.15 2.82
N PRO A 413 21.73 13.63 3.93
CA PRO A 413 21.15 14.72 4.70
C PRO A 413 20.98 15.98 3.85
N LEU A 414 19.94 16.74 4.17
CA LEU A 414 19.67 18.07 3.62
C LEU A 414 19.70 19.15 4.70
N ASP A 415 19.33 18.81 5.94
CA ASP A 415 19.26 19.76 7.06
C ASP A 415 19.26 19.01 8.41
N GLU A 416 18.89 19.66 9.51
CA GLU A 416 18.48 18.98 10.75
C GLU A 416 17.19 18.16 10.56
N ASN A 417 17.22 16.88 10.94
CA ASN A 417 16.11 15.92 10.83
C ASN A 417 15.42 15.92 9.44
N GLN A 418 16.20 16.15 8.37
CA GLN A 418 15.73 16.14 6.99
C GLN A 418 16.76 15.50 6.06
N VAL A 419 16.33 14.50 5.28
CA VAL A 419 17.14 13.82 4.25
C VAL A 419 16.44 13.82 2.90
N ARG A 420 17.22 13.55 1.85
CA ARG A 420 16.75 13.20 0.51
C ARG A 420 17.20 11.79 0.17
N LEU A 421 16.25 10.94 -0.17
CA LEU A 421 16.49 9.68 -0.86
C LEU A 421 16.26 9.91 -2.36
N THR A 422 17.26 9.54 -3.15
CA THR A 422 17.21 9.47 -4.61
C THR A 422 17.22 8.00 -5.01
N VAL A 423 16.21 7.55 -5.76
CA VAL A 423 16.17 6.19 -6.32
C VAL A 423 16.16 6.28 -7.84
N THR A 424 17.12 5.64 -8.50
CA THR A 424 17.27 5.61 -9.96
C THR A 424 16.89 4.22 -10.47
N THR A 425 16.03 4.17 -11.47
CA THR A 425 15.45 2.95 -12.06
C THR A 425 15.69 2.94 -13.58
N VAL A 426 15.21 1.91 -14.29
CA VAL A 426 15.30 1.84 -15.76
C VAL A 426 14.58 3.00 -16.46
N PHE A 427 13.50 3.53 -15.86
CA PHE A 427 12.64 4.54 -16.49
C PHE A 427 12.65 5.90 -15.76
N THR A 428 12.93 5.89 -14.46
CA THR A 428 12.64 7.01 -13.53
C THR A 428 13.81 7.33 -12.61
N GLU A 429 13.94 8.62 -12.26
CA GLU A 429 14.74 9.10 -11.14
C GLU A 429 13.78 9.77 -10.16
N ILE A 430 13.59 9.18 -8.98
CA ILE A 430 12.59 9.59 -7.99
C ILE A 430 13.30 10.24 -6.80
N HIS A 431 12.87 11.46 -6.44
CA HIS A 431 13.37 12.18 -5.28
C HIS A 431 12.33 12.24 -4.17
N ILE A 432 12.65 11.60 -3.06
CA ILE A 432 11.84 11.60 -1.84
C ILE A 432 12.57 12.46 -0.81
N GLN A 433 11.85 13.35 -0.14
CA GLN A 433 12.32 13.99 1.09
C GLN A 433 11.58 13.42 2.29
N ILE A 434 12.30 13.27 3.40
CA ILE A 434 11.78 12.78 4.68
C ILE A 434 12.11 13.85 5.72
N LYS A 435 11.13 14.26 6.53
CA LYS A 435 11.28 15.25 7.60
C LYS A 435 10.31 14.94 8.74
N GLY A 436 10.84 14.70 9.94
CA GLY A 436 10.03 14.19 11.05
C GLY A 436 9.29 12.90 10.66
N ASP A 437 8.00 12.84 10.97
CA ASP A 437 7.08 11.75 10.66
C ASP A 437 6.56 11.72 9.20
N LEU A 438 7.01 12.65 8.34
CA LEU A 438 6.42 12.88 7.02
C LEU A 438 7.39 12.61 5.85
N CYS A 439 6.83 12.04 4.78
CA CYS A 439 7.47 11.86 3.48
C CYS A 439 6.85 12.79 2.42
N MET A 440 7.64 13.21 1.43
CA MET A 440 7.20 14.06 0.31
C MET A 440 7.90 13.67 -0.99
N LEU A 441 7.15 13.65 -2.10
CA LEU A 441 7.74 13.61 -3.44
C LEU A 441 8.30 15.00 -3.77
N ALA A 442 9.62 15.11 -3.88
CA ALA A 442 10.30 16.38 -4.11
C ALA A 442 10.51 16.69 -5.60
N SER A 443 10.70 15.66 -6.43
CA SER A 443 10.59 15.74 -7.90
C SER A 443 10.74 14.37 -8.55
N ILE A 444 10.30 14.23 -9.80
CA ILE A 444 10.64 13.08 -10.67
C ILE A 444 11.31 13.50 -11.98
N LYS A 445 12.20 12.64 -12.50
CA LYS A 445 12.64 12.67 -13.90
C LYS A 445 12.20 11.40 -14.61
N LEU A 446 11.61 11.54 -15.79
CA LEU A 446 11.34 10.45 -16.73
C LEU A 446 12.37 10.53 -17.86
N LYS A 447 13.18 9.47 -18.05
CA LYS A 447 14.20 9.40 -19.12
C LYS A 447 15.06 10.67 -19.20
N ASN A 448 15.60 11.08 -18.05
CA ASN A 448 16.41 12.29 -17.79
C ASN A 448 15.73 13.66 -18.02
N LYS A 449 14.39 13.72 -18.16
CA LYS A 449 13.62 14.97 -18.23
C LYS A 449 12.75 15.12 -17.00
N SER A 450 12.73 16.30 -16.38
CA SER A 450 11.78 16.66 -15.33
C SER A 450 10.34 16.42 -15.81
N HIS A 451 9.53 15.72 -15.02
CA HIS A 451 8.11 15.51 -15.27
C HIS A 451 7.32 15.99 -14.07
N TYR A 452 6.23 16.72 -14.29
CA TYR A 452 5.38 17.17 -13.19
C TYR A 452 4.50 16.03 -12.69
N SER A 453 4.36 15.89 -11.37
CA SER A 453 3.38 14.99 -10.75
C SER A 453 2.49 15.72 -9.75
N ILE A 454 1.21 15.33 -9.70
CA ILE A 454 0.22 15.87 -8.75
C ILE A 454 0.56 15.57 -7.27
N LEU A 455 1.58 14.74 -7.01
CA LEU A 455 2.11 14.45 -5.68
C LEU A 455 3.29 15.36 -5.28
N GLU A 456 3.89 16.10 -6.21
CA GLU A 456 5.07 16.93 -5.92
C GLU A 456 4.74 18.04 -4.93
N GLY A 457 5.57 18.18 -3.89
CA GLY A 457 5.40 19.18 -2.83
C GLY A 457 4.40 18.81 -1.72
N LYS A 458 3.75 17.65 -1.77
CA LYS A 458 2.81 17.19 -0.74
C LYS A 458 3.51 16.34 0.32
N TRP A 459 3.45 16.78 1.58
CA TRP A 459 3.86 15.99 2.75
C TRP A 459 2.72 15.05 3.20
N MET A 460 3.07 13.81 3.55
CA MET A 460 2.13 12.73 3.89
C MET A 460 2.74 11.78 4.94
N THR A 461 1.91 11.04 5.70
CA THR A 461 2.40 9.90 6.51
C THR A 461 3.02 8.84 5.61
N LEU A 462 3.91 7.99 6.15
CA LEU A 462 4.63 6.99 5.35
C LEU A 462 3.70 6.10 4.51
N TYR A 463 2.64 5.55 5.10
CA TYR A 463 1.73 4.66 4.37
C TYR A 463 0.86 5.42 3.37
N SER A 464 0.39 6.63 3.72
CA SER A 464 -0.29 7.53 2.78
C SER A 464 0.59 7.85 1.56
N PHE A 465 1.88 8.10 1.79
CA PHE A 465 2.87 8.34 0.74
C PHE A 465 3.10 7.10 -0.15
N ILE A 466 3.25 5.91 0.45
CA ILE A 466 3.42 4.64 -0.27
C ILE A 466 2.20 4.36 -1.16
N ILE A 467 0.98 4.54 -0.64
CA ILE A 467 -0.27 4.33 -1.39
C ILE A 467 -0.33 5.30 -2.57
N ALA A 468 -0.23 6.60 -2.31
CA ALA A 468 -0.33 7.63 -3.35
C ALA A 468 0.72 7.43 -4.46
N LEU A 469 1.96 7.08 -4.11
CA LEU A 469 3.03 6.84 -5.08
C LEU A 469 2.79 5.57 -5.93
N LYS A 470 2.15 4.52 -5.35
CA LYS A 470 1.68 3.34 -6.11
C LYS A 470 0.53 3.70 -7.07
N GLU A 471 -0.48 4.43 -6.61
CA GLU A 471 -1.68 4.78 -7.40
C GLU A 471 -1.38 5.61 -8.66
N VAL A 472 -0.31 6.41 -8.66
CA VAL A 472 0.16 7.15 -9.85
C VAL A 472 1.08 6.32 -10.77
N GLY A 473 1.38 5.06 -10.44
CA GLY A 473 2.25 4.17 -11.19
C GLY A 473 3.74 4.20 -10.78
N LEU A 474 4.13 5.03 -9.83
CA LEU A 474 5.52 5.18 -9.37
C LEU A 474 5.90 4.14 -8.28
N ASN A 475 5.46 2.89 -8.42
CA ASN A 475 5.77 1.86 -7.42
C ASN A 475 7.29 1.57 -7.35
N ILE A 476 7.87 1.72 -6.17
CA ILE A 476 9.23 1.30 -5.79
C ILE A 476 9.22 0.53 -4.46
N PHE A 477 8.11 -0.11 -4.12
CA PHE A 477 7.94 -0.83 -2.86
C PHE A 477 7.64 -2.31 -3.16
N PRO A 478 8.64 -3.21 -3.08
CA PRO A 478 8.43 -4.63 -3.27
C PRO A 478 7.47 -5.22 -2.23
N THR A 479 6.88 -6.36 -2.57
CA THR A 479 6.05 -7.18 -1.68
C THR A 479 6.78 -8.48 -1.35
N ALA A 480 6.24 -9.28 -0.41
CA ALA A 480 6.74 -10.63 -0.12
C ALA A 480 6.85 -11.53 -1.39
N HIS A 481 6.04 -11.28 -2.42
CA HIS A 481 6.01 -12.03 -3.67
C HIS A 481 6.94 -11.46 -4.76
N SER A 482 7.45 -10.23 -4.63
CA SER A 482 8.23 -9.54 -5.67
C SER A 482 9.48 -10.30 -6.15
N HIS A 483 10.08 -11.11 -5.27
CA HIS A 483 11.26 -11.91 -5.60
C HIS A 483 10.99 -13.06 -6.62
N PHE A 484 9.72 -13.40 -6.90
CA PHE A 484 9.37 -14.33 -7.99
C PHE A 484 9.44 -13.68 -9.38
N TYR A 485 9.40 -12.34 -9.44
CA TYR A 485 9.32 -11.57 -10.69
C TYR A 485 10.59 -10.74 -10.95
N VAL A 486 11.29 -10.32 -9.88
CA VAL A 486 12.53 -9.53 -9.96
C VAL A 486 13.75 -10.38 -9.60
N VAL A 487 14.72 -10.47 -10.51
CA VAL A 487 16.02 -11.09 -10.22
C VAL A 487 16.83 -10.19 -9.28
N THR A 488 17.09 -10.65 -8.06
CA THR A 488 17.70 -9.88 -6.97
C THR A 488 18.74 -10.69 -6.19
N ASN A 489 19.75 -10.04 -5.60
CA ASN A 489 20.59 -10.68 -4.57
C ASN A 489 19.91 -10.55 -3.19
N TYR A 490 18.91 -11.40 -2.95
CA TYR A 490 18.11 -11.41 -1.72
C TYR A 490 19.00 -11.45 -0.46
N LYS A 491 18.81 -10.46 0.42
CA LYS A 491 19.53 -10.36 1.69
C LYS A 491 18.76 -11.07 2.78
N VAL A 492 19.49 -11.66 3.75
CA VAL A 492 18.87 -12.21 4.96
C VAL A 492 18.13 -11.09 5.70
N PRO A 493 16.82 -11.21 6.00
CA PRO A 493 16.01 -10.14 6.60
C PRO A 493 16.62 -9.50 7.84
N LEU A 494 17.23 -10.31 8.72
CA LEU A 494 17.91 -9.82 9.92
C LEU A 494 19.12 -8.91 9.61
N VAL A 495 19.85 -9.18 8.53
CA VAL A 495 21.00 -8.36 8.09
C VAL A 495 20.50 -7.05 7.47
N GLU A 496 19.48 -7.13 6.62
CA GLU A 496 18.86 -5.96 5.97
C GLU A 496 18.19 -5.02 7.00
N MET A 497 17.42 -5.55 7.96
CA MET A 497 16.83 -4.78 9.07
C MET A 497 17.90 -4.11 9.95
N LYS A 498 18.92 -4.88 10.39
CA LYS A 498 20.00 -4.32 11.22
C LYS A 498 20.78 -3.23 10.45
N ALA A 499 20.98 -3.38 9.14
CA ALA A 499 21.61 -2.37 8.31
C ALA A 499 20.79 -1.08 8.26
N TYR A 500 19.48 -1.15 7.96
CA TYR A 500 18.62 0.05 7.89
C TYR A 500 18.45 0.77 9.23
N ARG A 501 18.37 0.05 10.35
CA ARG A 501 18.37 0.67 11.69
C ARG A 501 19.64 1.51 11.92
N GLN A 502 20.79 1.04 11.47
CA GLN A 502 22.05 1.78 11.60
C GLN A 502 22.18 2.91 10.56
N MET A 503 21.73 2.70 9.32
CA MET A 503 21.72 3.74 8.29
C MET A 503 20.83 4.92 8.71
N SER A 504 19.62 4.66 9.20
CA SER A 504 18.67 5.71 9.61
C SER A 504 19.20 6.53 10.78
N LEU A 505 19.79 5.88 11.79
CA LEU A 505 20.46 6.54 12.92
C LEU A 505 21.60 7.47 12.48
N LEU A 506 22.38 7.09 11.46
CA LEU A 506 23.53 7.84 10.97
C LEU A 506 23.17 8.91 9.91
N SER A 507 22.04 8.74 9.22
CA SER A 507 21.60 9.60 8.11
C SER A 507 21.49 11.12 8.39
N PRO A 508 21.30 11.60 9.64
CA PRO A 508 21.38 13.03 9.96
C PRO A 508 22.73 13.70 9.63
N ALA A 509 23.84 12.95 9.64
CA ALA A 509 25.20 13.46 9.42
C ALA A 509 26.02 12.64 8.39
N PHE A 510 25.52 11.48 7.96
CA PHE A 510 26.18 10.62 6.98
C PHE A 510 25.28 10.39 5.78
N ALA A 511 25.86 10.51 4.59
CA ALA A 511 25.23 10.05 3.37
C ALA A 511 25.59 8.58 3.11
N PHE A 512 24.65 7.85 2.50
CA PHE A 512 24.79 6.48 2.07
C PHE A 512 24.50 6.36 0.57
N GLY A 513 25.13 5.42 -0.12
CA GLY A 513 24.85 5.20 -1.54
C GLY A 513 25.12 3.80 -2.04
N TRP A 514 24.46 3.45 -3.13
CA TRP A 514 24.60 2.19 -3.84
C TRP A 514 26.06 1.84 -4.19
N SER A 515 26.39 0.56 -4.10
CA SER A 515 27.68 0.00 -4.48
C SER A 515 27.49 -1.20 -5.40
N ARG A 516 28.24 -1.27 -6.52
CA ARG A 516 28.13 -2.41 -7.46
C ARG A 516 28.57 -3.75 -6.87
N TRP A 517 29.24 -3.72 -5.72
CA TRP A 517 29.69 -4.89 -4.99
C TRP A 517 28.58 -5.54 -4.14
N ASN A 518 27.46 -4.87 -3.91
CA ASN A 518 26.32 -5.43 -3.15
C ASN A 518 25.73 -6.69 -3.81
N MET A 519 25.75 -6.76 -5.14
CA MET A 519 25.34 -7.94 -5.90
C MET A 519 26.34 -9.10 -5.86
N GLN A 520 27.57 -8.89 -5.37
CA GLN A 520 28.65 -9.90 -5.37
C GLN A 520 28.98 -10.46 -3.98
N CYS A 521 28.61 -9.78 -2.89
CA CYS A 521 28.90 -10.19 -1.52
C CYS A 521 27.98 -11.29 -0.94
N GLY A 522 27.08 -11.86 -1.76
CA GLY A 522 26.10 -12.89 -1.35
C GLY A 522 24.92 -12.33 -0.55
N SER A 523 24.15 -13.23 0.09
CA SER A 523 22.92 -12.92 0.85
C SER A 523 23.17 -12.48 2.29
N ASN A 524 24.27 -12.96 2.89
CA ASN A 524 24.59 -12.76 4.31
C ASN A 524 25.32 -11.44 4.58
N ASN A 525 25.78 -10.76 3.54
CA ASN A 525 26.46 -9.47 3.62
C ASN A 525 25.69 -8.42 2.83
N VAL A 526 25.77 -7.16 3.26
CA VAL A 526 25.42 -5.98 2.47
C VAL A 526 26.67 -5.12 2.26
N VAL A 527 26.80 -4.49 1.09
CA VAL A 527 27.90 -3.54 0.81
C VAL A 527 27.30 -2.24 0.32
N PHE A 528 27.72 -1.12 0.92
CA PHE A 528 27.27 0.21 0.54
C PHE A 528 28.39 1.23 0.75
N LYS A 529 28.25 2.38 0.06
CA LYS A 529 29.09 3.55 0.27
C LYS A 529 28.57 4.34 1.47
N VAL A 530 29.48 4.93 2.25
CA VAL A 530 29.18 5.93 3.28
C VAL A 530 30.12 7.12 3.15
N SER A 531 29.63 8.33 3.39
CA SER A 531 30.45 9.55 3.52
C SER A 531 29.89 10.38 4.67
N GLU A 532 30.75 11.05 5.44
CA GLU A 532 30.31 12.16 6.27
C GLU A 532 29.77 13.29 5.38
N HIS A 533 28.69 13.94 5.80
CA HIS A 533 28.05 15.02 5.05
C HIS A 533 27.37 16.02 6.00
N LEU A 534 28.10 17.08 6.36
CA LEU A 534 27.63 18.15 7.27
C LEU A 534 27.17 19.43 6.56
N THR A 535 27.35 19.52 5.24
CA THR A 535 27.18 20.77 4.48
C THR A 535 26.09 20.62 3.42
N ASN A 536 24.96 21.29 3.64
CA ASN A 536 23.67 21.05 2.96
C ASN A 536 23.69 21.24 1.42
N GLU A 537 24.66 21.95 0.84
CA GLU A 537 24.61 22.45 -0.55
C GLU A 537 25.58 21.78 -1.55
N GLU A 538 26.72 21.22 -1.12
CA GLU A 538 27.71 20.67 -2.07
C GLU A 538 27.47 19.18 -2.40
N PRO A 539 27.62 18.75 -3.67
CA PRO A 539 27.61 17.33 -4.02
C PRO A 539 28.85 16.62 -3.43
N ILE A 540 28.66 15.42 -2.89
CA ILE A 540 29.73 14.66 -2.24
C ILE A 540 30.79 14.29 -3.28
N GLN A 541 32.02 14.77 -3.07
CA GLN A 541 33.15 14.48 -3.95
C GLN A 541 33.45 12.98 -3.94
N ASN A 542 33.64 12.38 -5.13
CA ASN A 542 33.78 10.92 -5.28
C ASN A 542 34.91 10.30 -4.41
N SER A 543 35.92 11.09 -4.06
CA SER A 543 37.03 10.72 -3.18
C SER A 543 36.65 10.43 -1.72
N ASN A 544 35.47 10.89 -1.27
CA ASN A 544 35.12 10.92 0.14
C ASN A 544 34.33 9.68 0.59
N TRP A 545 33.81 8.90 -0.36
CA TRP A 545 33.07 7.67 -0.10
C TRP A 545 33.98 6.56 0.41
N ALA A 546 33.65 5.99 1.57
CA ALA A 546 34.17 4.73 2.07
C ALA A 546 33.23 3.59 1.70
N LEU A 547 33.76 2.43 1.29
CA LEU A 547 32.97 1.20 1.21
C LEU A 547 32.96 0.49 2.56
N LEU A 548 31.76 0.21 3.07
CA LEU A 548 31.56 -0.67 4.21
C LEU A 548 30.89 -1.97 3.76
N MET A 549 31.31 -3.07 4.37
CA MET A 549 30.58 -4.34 4.36
C MET A 549 30.04 -4.62 5.76
N PHE A 550 28.80 -5.12 5.84
CA PHE A 550 28.15 -5.49 7.09
C PHE A 550 27.39 -6.80 6.94
N ASN A 551 27.50 -7.70 7.92
CA ASN A 551 26.89 -9.04 7.89
C ASN A 551 25.83 -9.29 8.97
N GLY A 552 25.35 -8.23 9.64
CA GLY A 552 24.43 -8.31 10.77
C GLY A 552 25.12 -8.23 12.13
N ASP A 553 26.35 -8.72 12.27
CA ASP A 553 27.05 -8.77 13.58
C ASP A 553 28.51 -8.31 13.51
N ARG A 554 29.01 -8.02 12.31
CA ARG A 554 30.33 -7.46 12.02
C ARG A 554 30.25 -6.46 10.87
N ALA A 555 30.76 -5.25 11.10
CA ALA A 555 31.02 -4.20 10.13
C ALA A 555 32.53 -4.09 9.87
N GLN A 556 32.91 -3.78 8.63
CA GLN A 556 34.30 -3.60 8.20
C GLN A 556 34.40 -2.59 7.04
N ARG A 557 35.46 -1.77 7.04
CA ARG A 557 35.80 -0.91 5.90
C ARG A 557 36.61 -1.70 4.88
N LEU A 558 36.17 -1.72 3.62
CA LEU A 558 36.87 -2.43 2.55
C LEU A 558 38.09 -1.65 2.06
N LYS A 559 39.12 -2.38 1.61
CA LYS A 559 40.32 -1.83 0.95
C LYS A 559 40.06 -1.47 -0.52
N ILE A 560 39.10 -2.12 -1.16
CA ILE A 560 38.66 -1.83 -2.54
C ILE A 560 37.80 -0.56 -2.62
N ASP A 561 37.62 -0.08 -3.85
CA ASP A 561 36.78 1.05 -4.21
C ASP A 561 35.77 0.66 -5.32
N GLU A 562 34.98 1.62 -5.82
CA GLU A 562 34.07 1.40 -6.96
C GLU A 562 34.77 1.19 -8.31
N HIS A 563 36.10 1.30 -8.40
CA HIS A 563 36.87 1.20 -9.65
C HIS A 563 37.75 -0.07 -9.73
N SER A 564 37.91 -0.77 -8.61
CA SER A 564 38.69 -2.01 -8.48
C SER A 564 38.20 -3.12 -9.42
N GLU A 565 39.12 -3.93 -9.95
CA GLU A 565 38.79 -4.92 -11.00
C GLU A 565 37.92 -6.09 -10.51
N ALA A 566 38.08 -6.50 -9.24
CA ALA A 566 37.39 -7.64 -8.64
C ALA A 566 36.94 -7.35 -7.20
N PHE A 567 35.90 -8.04 -6.75
CA PHE A 567 35.43 -7.96 -5.36
C PHE A 567 36.47 -8.56 -4.39
N SER A 568 36.61 -7.96 -3.21
CA SER A 568 37.48 -8.45 -2.15
C SER A 568 36.98 -7.98 -0.79
N GLU A 569 36.86 -8.91 0.15
CA GLU A 569 36.51 -8.64 1.55
C GLU A 569 37.72 -8.14 2.38
N ALA A 570 38.85 -7.86 1.74
CA ALA A 570 40.04 -7.35 2.42
C ALA A 570 39.74 -6.03 3.16
N VAL A 571 39.98 -6.01 4.46
CA VAL A 571 39.83 -4.82 5.32
C VAL A 571 40.85 -3.76 4.92
N LYS A 572 40.47 -2.49 5.00
CA LYS A 572 41.40 -1.38 4.77
C LYS A 572 42.50 -1.38 5.84
N GLU A 573 43.73 -1.15 5.40
CA GLU A 573 44.86 -0.90 6.29
C GLU A 573 44.53 0.21 7.30
N GLU A 574 45.01 0.04 8.53
CA GLU A 574 44.74 0.93 9.68
C GLU A 574 43.25 1.02 10.10
N THR A 575 42.42 0.01 9.82
CA THR A 575 41.04 -0.10 10.34
C THR A 575 40.74 -1.47 10.94
N GLU A 576 39.86 -1.51 11.95
CA GLU A 576 39.46 -2.72 12.67
C GLU A 576 38.02 -3.19 12.31
N PHE A 577 37.64 -4.35 12.84
CA PHE A 577 36.27 -4.87 12.74
C PHE A 577 35.43 -4.38 13.91
N HIS A 578 34.18 -3.98 13.66
CA HIS A 578 33.25 -3.52 14.69
C HIS A 578 31.97 -4.35 14.72
N SER A 579 31.26 -4.37 15.84
CA SER A 579 29.97 -5.08 15.94
C SER A 579 28.83 -4.41 15.16
N THR A 580 28.88 -3.09 14.96
CA THR A 580 27.85 -2.35 14.22
C THR A 580 28.42 -1.27 13.31
N VAL A 581 27.63 -0.86 12.32
CA VAL A 581 27.99 0.21 11.37
C VAL A 581 28.22 1.55 12.10
N TYR A 582 27.43 1.87 13.14
CA TYR A 582 27.65 3.07 13.97
C TYR A 582 29.06 3.11 14.58
N HIS A 583 29.55 1.97 15.09
CA HIS A 583 30.89 1.89 15.68
C HIS A 583 31.99 1.97 14.60
N MET A 584 31.81 1.27 13.46
CA MET A 584 32.73 1.36 12.31
C MET A 584 32.84 2.78 11.73
N VAL A 585 31.74 3.54 11.70
CA VAL A 585 31.74 4.94 11.22
C VAL A 585 32.40 5.87 12.24
N LYS A 586 32.20 5.63 13.55
CA LYS A 586 32.78 6.44 14.64
C LYS A 586 34.32 6.51 14.59
N ASP A 587 35.01 5.50 14.07
CA ASP A 587 36.47 5.51 13.88
C ASP A 587 36.99 6.66 13.01
N PHE A 588 36.17 7.16 12.07
CA PHE A 588 36.55 8.21 11.11
C PHE A 588 35.58 9.38 11.04
N ALA A 589 34.60 9.43 11.95
CA ALA A 589 33.64 10.51 12.08
C ALA A 589 34.21 11.73 12.82
N SER A 590 33.82 12.93 12.41
CA SER A 590 34.06 14.14 13.20
C SER A 590 33.19 14.19 14.46
N GLU A 591 33.64 14.93 15.48
CA GLU A 591 32.87 15.11 16.71
C GLU A 591 31.50 15.76 16.43
N GLY A 592 31.43 16.72 15.51
CA GLY A 592 30.19 17.38 15.10
C GLY A 592 29.20 16.46 14.38
N ALA A 593 29.69 15.50 13.57
CA ALA A 593 28.83 14.47 12.99
C ALA A 593 28.25 13.55 14.06
N MET A 594 29.07 13.13 15.03
CA MET A 594 28.61 12.31 16.15
C MET A 594 27.73 13.06 17.16
N GLU A 595 27.84 14.38 17.25
CA GLU A 595 26.93 15.23 18.01
C GLU A 595 25.56 15.35 17.31
N LYS A 596 25.54 15.66 16.01
CA LYS A 596 24.29 15.74 15.22
C LYS A 596 23.52 14.42 15.22
N VAL A 597 24.21 13.27 15.15
CA VAL A 597 23.58 11.94 15.29
C VAL A 597 22.94 11.72 16.67
N ARG A 598 23.44 12.34 17.74
CA ARG A 598 22.88 12.23 19.11
C ARG A 598 21.72 13.20 19.38
N SER A 599 21.69 14.35 18.71
CA SER A 599 20.61 15.35 18.84
C SER A 599 19.43 15.13 17.90
N SER A 600 19.46 14.06 17.11
CA SER A 600 18.46 13.76 16.08
C SER A 600 17.14 13.23 16.67
N ASP A 601 16.05 13.54 15.97
CA ASP A 601 14.69 13.15 16.35
C ASP A 601 14.43 11.66 16.12
N CYS A 602 13.72 11.03 17.05
CA CYS A 602 13.34 9.62 16.97
C CYS A 602 12.24 9.36 15.94
N GLN A 603 11.29 10.28 15.72
CA GLN A 603 10.23 10.11 14.72
C GLN A 603 10.81 10.11 13.31
N PHE A 604 11.76 11.01 13.06
CA PHE A 604 12.57 11.06 11.85
C PHE A 604 13.36 9.76 11.61
N ILE A 605 14.11 9.27 12.62
CA ILE A 605 14.90 8.02 12.49
C ILE A 605 14.00 6.82 12.20
N ASP A 606 12.85 6.72 12.88
CA ASP A 606 11.92 5.62 12.70
C ASP A 606 11.23 5.64 11.33
N THR A 607 10.72 6.81 10.91
CA THR A 607 10.10 7.02 9.59
C THR A 607 11.06 6.69 8.45
N LEU A 608 12.33 7.10 8.58
CA LEU A 608 13.36 6.75 7.61
C LEU A 608 13.67 5.24 7.63
N CYS A 609 13.69 4.60 8.80
CA CYS A 609 13.88 3.16 8.91
C CYS A 609 12.74 2.38 8.25
N HIS A 610 11.48 2.73 8.54
CA HIS A 610 10.32 2.10 7.93
C HIS A 610 10.21 2.38 6.42
N LEU A 611 10.64 3.55 5.93
CA LEU A 611 10.73 3.81 4.49
C LEU A 611 11.79 2.92 3.81
N LEU A 612 12.98 2.79 4.42
CA LEU A 612 14.06 1.94 3.90
C LEU A 612 13.69 0.45 3.91
N LEU A 613 13.03 -0.01 4.99
CA LEU A 613 12.42 -1.35 5.08
C LEU A 613 11.38 -1.58 3.98
N SER A 614 10.59 -0.56 3.63
CA SER A 614 9.54 -0.64 2.59
C SER A 614 10.09 -0.65 1.16
N ILE A 615 11.25 -0.02 0.90
CA ILE A 615 11.86 0.07 -0.43
C ILE A 615 12.86 -1.08 -0.69
N ARG A 616 13.50 -1.62 0.35
CA ARG A 616 14.44 -2.75 0.28
C ARG A 616 15.61 -2.55 -0.70
N LEU A 617 16.19 -1.34 -0.69
CA LEU A 617 17.35 -0.95 -1.49
C LEU A 617 18.50 -1.98 -1.51
N LEU A 618 18.78 -2.64 -0.38
CA LEU A 618 19.91 -3.57 -0.22
C LEU A 618 19.66 -4.96 -0.82
N SER A 619 18.41 -5.37 -1.03
CA SER A 619 18.06 -6.59 -1.79
C SER A 619 17.79 -6.30 -3.26
N TYR A 620 17.21 -5.14 -3.59
CA TYR A 620 16.72 -4.78 -4.93
C TYR A 620 17.67 -3.87 -5.74
N SER A 621 18.98 -3.83 -5.41
CA SER A 621 20.04 -3.14 -6.22
C SER A 621 21.46 -3.67 -6.02
#